data_AF-A0A6J7LEC3-F1
#
_entry.id   AF-A0A6J7LEC3-F1
#
_cell.length_a   1.000
_cell.length_b   1.000
_cell.length_c   1.000
_cell.angle_alpha   90.00
_cell.angle_beta   90.00
_cell.angle_gamma   90.00
#
_symmetry.space_group_name_H-M   'P 1'
#
loop_
_entity.id
_entity.type
_entity.pdbx_description
1 polymer ?
#
loop_
_entity_poly.entity_id
_entity_poly.type
_entity_poly.pdbx_seq_one_letter_code
_entity_poly.pdbx_strand_id
1 'polypeptide(L)'
;MIVNAPHGRSYSVRRRWLPWRQRIPVDTILLVTVLAGLELALRVTLVPVVVLLRLLRVLRWELEVRDLGARRDAAVVSREQVRGWAASQQRLRELVREVQHQSVAPAPSGFTVTLTRDAVSMGDDAHDNSRVLVLDDRTAHPTVATLVTAICDGGRWMSIEGAPTTWVLREGDVRRGRGRPLAVLVLLRDRQSPDVHPVVDTSFRVARDGRFHLEHLGIQDVERTIEMVRRDPDGRRPLREDRQA
;
A
#
# COMPACT_ATOMS: atom_id res chain seq x y z
N MET A 1 -35.02 -27.36 72.88
CA MET A 1 -34.15 -28.28 73.64
C MET A 1 -33.70 -27.56 74.91
N ILE A 2 -33.88 -28.14 76.09
CA ILE A 2 -33.44 -27.54 77.36
C ILE A 2 -32.09 -28.17 77.72
N VAL A 3 -31.09 -27.33 77.97
CA VAL A 3 -29.73 -27.77 78.31
C VAL A 3 -29.40 -27.23 79.69
N ASN A 4 -28.95 -28.11 80.59
CA ASN A 4 -28.60 -27.76 81.95
C ASN A 4 -27.09 -27.46 82.04
N ALA A 5 -26.74 -26.29 82.54
CA ALA A 5 -25.36 -25.91 82.78
C ALA A 5 -24.87 -26.48 84.13
N PRO A 6 -23.55 -26.72 84.29
CA PRO A 6 -22.98 -27.32 85.49
C PRO A 6 -23.20 -26.53 86.79
N HIS A 7 -23.63 -25.27 86.72
CA HIS A 7 -23.95 -24.43 87.88
C HIS A 7 -25.46 -24.45 88.25
N GLY A 8 -26.20 -25.46 87.78
CA GLY A 8 -27.62 -25.65 88.11
C GLY A 8 -28.60 -24.74 87.36
N ARG A 9 -28.13 -23.94 86.38
CA ARG A 9 -29.01 -23.11 85.54
C ARG A 9 -29.46 -23.87 84.30
N SER A 10 -30.77 -23.91 84.06
CA SER A 10 -31.37 -24.50 82.87
C SER A 10 -31.59 -23.45 81.79
N TYR A 11 -31.10 -23.70 80.57
CA TYR A 11 -31.28 -22.80 79.43
C TYR A 11 -32.18 -23.45 78.38
N SER A 12 -33.20 -22.73 77.91
CA SER A 12 -34.09 -23.18 76.83
C SER A 12 -33.59 -22.68 75.48
N VAL A 13 -33.07 -23.60 74.67
CA VAL A 13 -32.62 -23.31 73.31
C VAL A 13 -33.79 -23.59 72.36
N ARG A 14 -34.31 -22.52 71.75
CA ARG A 14 -35.30 -22.59 70.66
C ARG A 14 -34.67 -22.09 69.38
N ARG A 15 -34.77 -22.88 68.31
CA ARG A 15 -34.40 -22.44 66.96
C ARG A 15 -35.55 -21.57 66.43
N ARG A 16 -35.38 -20.25 66.44
CA ARG A 16 -36.31 -19.35 65.75
C ARG A 16 -35.86 -19.21 64.30
N TRP A 17 -36.76 -19.56 63.38
CA TRP A 17 -36.58 -19.24 61.97
C TRP A 17 -36.72 -17.72 61.85
N LEU A 18 -35.61 -17.03 61.62
CA LEU A 18 -35.60 -15.62 61.23
C LEU A 18 -35.77 -15.61 59.72
N PRO A 19 -36.98 -15.36 59.17
CA PRO A 19 -37.13 -15.25 57.74
C PRO A 19 -36.20 -14.11 57.31
N TRP A 20 -35.29 -14.44 56.40
CA TRP A 20 -34.38 -13.66 55.54
C TRP A 20 -34.82 -12.27 55.05
N ARG A 21 -35.88 -11.66 55.59
CA ARG A 21 -36.11 -10.22 55.61
C ARG A 21 -35.10 -9.50 56.51
N GLN A 22 -33.81 -9.77 56.37
CA GLN A 22 -32.87 -8.66 56.54
C GLN A 22 -33.21 -7.71 55.40
N ARG A 23 -33.88 -6.61 55.73
CA ARG A 23 -34.13 -5.53 54.78
C ARG A 23 -32.75 -5.08 54.33
N ILE A 24 -32.35 -5.48 53.12
CA ILE A 24 -31.15 -4.94 52.51
C ILE A 24 -31.41 -3.42 52.47
N PRO A 25 -30.57 -2.60 53.10
CA PRO A 25 -30.74 -1.16 53.07
C PRO A 25 -30.83 -0.74 51.61
N VAL A 26 -31.76 0.16 51.29
CA VAL A 26 -31.86 0.72 49.94
C VAL A 26 -30.50 1.31 49.51
N ASP A 27 -29.76 1.87 50.47
CA ASP A 27 -28.40 2.37 50.31
C ASP A 27 -27.41 1.31 49.81
N THR A 28 -27.53 0.07 50.29
CA THR A 28 -26.67 -1.04 49.85
C THR A 28 -26.98 -1.43 48.41
N ILE A 29 -28.26 -1.48 48.03
CA ILE A 29 -28.67 -1.77 46.65
C ILE A 29 -28.18 -0.67 45.71
N LEU A 30 -28.33 0.59 46.12
CA LEU A 30 -27.88 1.76 45.36
C LEU A 30 -26.37 1.73 45.14
N LEU A 31 -25.58 1.48 46.20
CA LEU A 31 -24.13 1.41 46.13
C LEU A 31 -23.65 0.32 45.16
N VAL A 32 -24.21 -0.89 45.28
CA VAL A 32 -23.87 -2.00 44.37
C VAL A 32 -24.20 -1.65 42.92
N THR A 33 -25.34 -1.02 42.69
CA THR A 33 -25.77 -0.61 41.35
C THR A 33 -24.83 0.44 40.74
N VAL A 34 -24.42 1.44 41.52
CA VAL A 34 -23.47 2.47 41.09
C VAL A 34 -22.11 1.85 40.77
N LEU A 35 -21.61 0.96 41.63
CA LEU A 35 -20.33 0.30 41.42
C LEU A 35 -20.32 -0.56 40.15
N ALA A 36 -21.38 -1.35 39.94
CA ALA A 36 -21.56 -2.15 38.74
C ALA A 36 -21.66 -1.29 37.48
N GLY A 37 -22.38 -0.16 37.55
CA GLY A 37 -22.47 0.81 36.46
C GLY A 37 -21.12 1.42 36.10
N LEU A 38 -20.32 1.78 37.11
CA LEU A 38 -18.98 2.33 36.91
C LEU A 38 -18.02 1.31 36.28
N GLU A 39 -18.06 0.06 36.73
CA GLU A 39 -17.26 -1.02 36.14
C GLU A 39 -17.63 -1.26 34.67
N LEU A 40 -18.94 -1.30 34.38
CA LEU A 40 -19.42 -1.47 33.01
C LEU A 40 -18.99 -0.30 32.13
N ALA A 41 -19.14 0.94 32.61
CA ALA A 41 -18.68 2.13 31.91
C ALA A 41 -17.17 2.06 31.62
N LEU A 42 -16.36 1.70 32.60
CA LEU A 42 -14.91 1.54 32.45
C LEU A 42 -14.55 0.51 31.37
N ARG A 43 -15.22 -0.65 31.37
CA ARG A 43 -14.99 -1.70 30.35
C ARG A 43 -15.37 -1.19 28.96
N VAL A 44 -16.51 -0.52 28.81
CA VAL A 44 -16.95 0.07 27.53
C VAL A 44 -15.94 1.12 27.05
N THR A 45 -15.42 1.97 27.94
CA THR A 45 -14.38 2.96 27.59
C THR A 45 -13.04 2.32 27.20
N LEU A 46 -12.69 1.16 27.77
CA LEU A 46 -11.46 0.44 27.45
C LEU A 46 -11.51 -0.32 26.12
N VAL A 47 -12.68 -0.77 25.68
CA VAL A 47 -12.86 -1.50 24.40
C VAL A 47 -12.22 -0.77 23.21
N PRO A 48 -12.49 0.52 22.92
CA PRO A 48 -11.89 1.20 21.77
C PRO A 48 -10.36 1.28 21.86
N VAL A 49 -9.80 1.44 23.06
CA VAL A 49 -8.34 1.44 23.28
C VAL A 49 -7.74 0.08 22.94
N VAL A 50 -8.37 -1.01 23.37
CA VAL A 50 -7.94 -2.38 23.06
C VAL A 50 -8.06 -2.66 21.56
N VAL A 51 -9.15 -2.23 20.92
CA VAL A 51 -9.33 -2.35 19.46
C VAL A 51 -8.25 -1.58 18.72
N LEU A 52 -7.96 -0.33 19.12
CA LEU A 52 -6.90 0.48 18.53
C LEU A 52 -5.53 -0.19 18.65
N LEU A 53 -5.17 -0.68 19.84
CA LEU A 53 -3.93 -1.44 20.06
C LEU A 53 -3.86 -2.70 19.19
N ARG A 54 -4.98 -3.38 18.95
CA ARG A 54 -5.05 -4.55 18.08
C ARG A 54 -4.87 -4.17 16.61
N LEU A 55 -5.47 -3.06 16.16
CA LEU A 55 -5.27 -2.54 14.81
C LEU A 55 -3.81 -2.15 14.56
N LEU A 56 -3.13 -1.51 15.52
CA LEU A 56 -1.71 -1.17 15.41
C LEU A 56 -0.80 -2.38 15.16
N ARG A 57 -1.22 -3.59 15.58
CA ARG A 57 -0.49 -4.84 15.32
C ARG A 57 -0.69 -5.39 13.90
N VAL A 58 -1.85 -5.14 13.29
CA VAL A 58 -2.22 -5.69 11.98
C VAL A 58 -1.85 -4.73 10.84
N LEU A 59 -1.85 -3.43 11.11
CA LEU A 59 -1.54 -2.41 10.12
C LEU A 59 -0.12 -2.59 9.54
N ARG A 60 -0.03 -2.39 8.22
CA ARG A 60 1.23 -2.26 7.50
C ARG A 60 1.75 -0.85 7.73
N TRP A 61 2.98 -0.74 8.21
CA TRP A 61 3.66 0.52 8.43
C TRP A 61 4.60 0.77 7.27
N GLU A 62 4.50 1.95 6.66
CA GLU A 62 5.43 2.41 5.63
C GLU A 62 6.54 3.21 6.32
N LEU A 63 7.78 2.75 6.19
CA LEU A 63 8.97 3.45 6.68
C LEU A 63 9.53 4.27 5.53
N GLU A 64 9.49 5.60 5.66
CA GLU A 64 10.16 6.51 4.74
C GLU A 64 11.53 6.91 5.30
N VAL A 65 12.60 6.60 4.58
CA VAL A 65 13.94 7.10 4.88
C VAL A 65 14.19 8.34 4.04
N ARG A 66 14.41 9.49 4.69
CA ARG A 66 14.67 10.77 4.02
C ARG A 66 16.09 11.24 4.32
N ASP A 67 16.80 11.69 3.28
CA ASP A 67 18.13 12.27 3.45
C ASP A 67 18.00 13.76 3.80
N LEU A 68 18.37 14.11 5.03
CA LEU A 68 18.34 15.47 5.55
C LEU A 68 19.58 16.29 5.15
N GLY A 69 20.50 15.72 4.37
CA GLY A 69 21.82 16.29 4.11
C GLY A 69 21.89 17.49 3.16
N ALA A 70 20.87 17.77 2.32
CA ALA A 70 21.09 18.69 1.18
C ALA A 70 20.08 19.85 0.97
N ARG A 71 18.85 19.85 1.50
CA ARG A 71 17.91 20.98 1.35
C ARG A 71 16.65 20.76 2.20
N ARG A 72 15.87 21.84 2.43
CA ARG A 72 14.56 21.79 3.12
C ARG A 72 13.56 20.80 2.51
N ASP A 73 13.78 20.37 1.26
CA ASP A 73 13.06 19.27 0.61
C ASP A 73 13.93 18.02 0.59
N ALA A 74 13.92 17.28 1.71
CA ALA A 74 14.60 16.00 1.84
C ALA A 74 13.94 14.96 0.90
N ALA A 75 14.68 14.54 -0.13
CA ALA A 75 14.23 13.49 -1.04
C ALA A 75 14.03 12.18 -0.26
N VAL A 76 12.94 11.47 -0.57
CA VAL A 76 12.67 10.15 -0.01
C VAL A 76 13.60 9.16 -0.70
N VAL A 77 14.56 8.62 0.05
CA VAL A 77 15.61 7.71 -0.44
C VAL A 77 15.08 6.29 -0.57
N SER A 78 14.21 5.87 0.35
CA SER A 78 13.66 4.53 0.36
C SER A 78 12.30 4.49 1.06
N ARG A 79 11.43 3.60 0.56
CA ARG A 79 10.15 3.23 1.15
C ARG A 79 10.12 1.73 1.36
N GLU A 80 10.02 1.30 2.61
CA GLU A 80 9.93 -0.11 2.97
C GLU A 80 8.64 -0.35 3.76
N GLN A 81 7.85 -1.36 3.37
CA GLN A 81 6.65 -1.75 4.11
C GLN A 81 6.97 -2.86 5.12
N VAL A 82 6.69 -2.61 6.40
CA VAL A 82 6.91 -3.57 7.48
C VAL A 82 5.59 -3.90 8.15
N ARG A 83 5.34 -5.19 8.41
CA ARG A 83 4.11 -5.65 9.07
C ARG A 83 4.28 -5.64 10.59
N GLY A 84 3.52 -4.77 11.25
CA GLY A 84 3.42 -4.70 12.71
C GLY A 84 4.47 -3.80 13.38
N TRP A 85 4.06 -3.20 14.50
CA TRP A 85 4.83 -2.21 15.25
C TRP A 85 6.20 -2.72 15.74
N ALA A 86 6.26 -3.95 16.27
CA ALA A 86 7.50 -4.50 16.81
C ALA A 86 8.56 -4.72 15.72
N ALA A 87 8.14 -5.21 14.54
CA ALA A 87 9.00 -5.38 13.38
C ALA A 87 9.48 -4.02 12.84
N SER A 88 8.59 -3.01 12.79
CA SER A 88 8.97 -1.64 12.43
C SER A 88 10.04 -1.07 13.37
N GLN A 89 9.88 -1.24 14.69
CA GLN A 89 10.87 -0.80 15.69
C GLN A 89 12.21 -1.55 15.60
N GLN A 90 12.19 -2.81 15.19
CA GLN A 90 13.43 -3.56 14.94
C GLN A 90 14.12 -3.08 13.66
N ARG A 91 13.37 -2.94 12.55
CA ARG A 91 13.91 -2.50 11.26
C ARG A 91 14.45 -1.08 11.33
N LEU A 92 13.80 -0.19 12.07
CA LEU A 92 14.31 1.16 12.32
C LEU A 92 15.67 1.13 13.03
N ARG A 93 15.85 0.25 14.04
CA ARG A 93 17.13 0.08 14.73
C ARG A 93 18.21 -0.48 13.81
N GLU A 94 17.86 -1.39 12.92
CA GLU A 94 18.77 -1.92 11.90
C GLU A 94 19.17 -0.82 10.90
N LEU A 95 18.22 -0.06 10.37
CA LEU A 95 18.47 1.08 9.47
C LEU A 95 19.37 2.13 10.14
N VAL A 96 19.13 2.45 11.41
CA VAL A 96 20.00 3.38 12.15
C VAL A 96 21.44 2.85 12.25
N ARG A 97 21.62 1.56 12.50
CA ARG A 97 22.97 0.95 12.51
C ARG A 97 23.60 0.96 11.12
N GLU A 98 22.86 0.63 10.08
CA GLU A 98 23.33 0.65 8.69
C GLU A 98 23.79 2.06 8.28
N VAL A 99 23.03 3.10 8.65
CA VAL A 99 23.36 4.51 8.41
C VAL A 99 24.59 4.93 9.23
N GLN A 100 24.65 4.56 10.52
CA GLN A 100 25.80 4.87 11.38
C GLN A 100 27.10 4.21 10.91
N HIS A 101 27.01 3.02 10.33
CA HIS A 101 28.16 2.30 9.79
C HIS A 101 28.46 2.63 8.31
N GLN A 102 27.83 3.67 7.73
CA GLN A 102 27.96 4.06 6.32
C GLN A 102 27.79 2.89 5.33
N SER A 103 27.07 1.85 5.75
CA SER A 103 26.91 0.60 5.00
C SER A 103 25.61 0.55 4.22
N VAL A 104 24.78 1.61 4.32
CA VAL A 104 23.70 1.82 3.36
C VAL A 104 24.38 2.12 2.04
N ALA A 105 24.49 1.09 1.19
CA ALA A 105 24.80 1.28 -0.21
C ALA A 105 23.89 2.41 -0.70
N PRO A 106 24.44 3.53 -1.20
CA PRO A 106 23.60 4.61 -1.71
C PRO A 106 22.59 3.96 -2.65
N ALA A 107 21.30 4.29 -2.48
CA ALA A 107 20.28 3.83 -3.40
C ALA A 107 20.87 3.99 -4.81
N PRO A 108 20.87 2.91 -5.63
CA PRO A 108 21.63 2.90 -6.87
C PRO A 108 21.33 4.20 -7.57
N SER A 109 22.37 5.01 -7.85
CA SER A 109 22.22 6.37 -8.35
C SER A 109 21.63 6.41 -9.77
N GLY A 110 21.02 5.32 -10.23
CA GLY A 110 20.35 5.17 -11.49
C GLY A 110 18.96 5.78 -11.54
N PHE A 111 18.49 6.00 -12.76
CA PHE A 111 17.15 6.49 -13.02
C PHE A 111 16.14 5.39 -12.66
N THR A 112 15.26 5.69 -11.71
CA THR A 112 14.21 4.77 -11.28
C THR A 112 12.97 5.00 -12.14
N VAL A 113 12.77 4.14 -13.13
CA VAL A 113 11.60 4.15 -14.00
C VAL A 113 10.58 3.18 -13.42
N THR A 114 9.52 3.71 -12.82
CA THR A 114 8.39 2.86 -12.39
C THR A 114 7.50 2.61 -13.61
N LEU A 115 7.45 1.37 -14.06
CA LEU A 115 6.52 0.89 -15.06
C LEU A 115 5.31 0.29 -14.37
N THR A 116 4.19 1.00 -14.45
CA THR A 116 2.91 0.45 -14.01
C THR A 116 2.26 -0.22 -15.21
N ARG A 117 1.97 -1.53 -15.09
CA ARG A 117 1.10 -2.21 -16.04
C ARG A 117 -0.33 -1.89 -15.66
N ASP A 118 -1.10 -1.33 -16.59
CA ASP A 118 -2.54 -1.21 -16.35
C ASP A 118 -3.11 -2.61 -16.20
N ALA A 119 -3.72 -2.85 -15.05
CA ALA A 119 -4.46 -4.07 -14.81
C ALA A 119 -5.65 -4.04 -15.77
N VAL A 120 -5.55 -4.77 -16.88
CA VAL A 120 -6.72 -5.09 -17.69
C VAL A 120 -7.73 -5.69 -16.72
N SER A 121 -8.80 -4.93 -16.46
CA SER A 121 -9.81 -5.19 -15.46
C SER A 121 -10.56 -6.49 -15.78
N MET A 122 -9.97 -7.63 -15.42
CA MET A 122 -10.63 -8.92 -15.35
C MET A 122 -10.27 -9.56 -14.01
N GLY A 123 -11.11 -9.32 -13.00
CA GLY A 123 -11.06 -10.01 -11.71
C GLY A 123 -10.34 -9.22 -10.61
N ASP A 124 -10.95 -9.25 -9.43
CA ASP A 124 -10.70 -8.46 -8.21
C ASP A 124 -9.29 -8.62 -7.56
N ASP A 125 -8.35 -9.27 -8.23
CA ASP A 125 -6.98 -9.48 -7.75
C ASP A 125 -6.03 -8.47 -8.39
N ALA A 126 -6.24 -7.18 -8.11
CA ALA A 126 -5.32 -6.10 -8.46
C ALA A 126 -4.03 -6.20 -7.61
N HIS A 127 -3.23 -7.23 -7.87
CA HIS A 127 -1.85 -7.28 -7.40
C HIS A 127 -1.10 -6.13 -8.07
N ASP A 128 -0.34 -5.41 -7.26
CA ASP A 128 0.53 -4.30 -7.64
C ASP A 128 1.56 -4.77 -8.68
N ASN A 129 1.18 -4.74 -9.96
CA ASN A 129 2.01 -5.12 -11.11
C ASN A 129 2.91 -3.95 -11.54
N SER A 130 3.37 -3.14 -10.58
CA SER A 130 4.41 -2.16 -10.84
C SER A 130 5.77 -2.87 -10.86
N ARG A 131 6.52 -2.66 -11.94
CA ARG A 131 7.93 -3.05 -12.01
C ARG A 131 8.78 -1.79 -12.01
N VAL A 132 9.76 -1.77 -11.13
CA VAL A 132 10.76 -0.70 -11.09
C VAL A 132 11.94 -1.14 -11.95
N LEU A 133 12.16 -0.45 -13.08
CA LEU A 133 13.37 -0.57 -13.86
C LEU A 133 14.39 0.43 -13.34
N VAL A 134 15.55 -0.06 -12.93
CA VAL A 134 16.69 0.80 -12.58
C VAL A 134 17.58 0.88 -13.81
N LEU A 135 17.63 2.07 -14.44
CA LEU A 135 18.53 2.33 -15.55
C LEU A 135 19.89 2.82 -14.99
N ASP A 136 20.99 2.32 -15.56
CA ASP A 136 22.35 2.67 -15.13
C ASP A 136 22.58 4.20 -15.24
N ASP A 137 23.14 4.78 -14.17
CA ASP A 137 23.43 6.21 -13.97
C ASP A 137 24.38 6.78 -15.04
N ARG A 138 25.14 5.91 -15.72
CA ARG A 138 25.96 6.31 -16.88
C ARG A 138 25.14 6.91 -18.02
N THR A 139 23.83 6.64 -18.07
CA THR A 139 22.91 7.32 -18.98
C THR A 139 22.38 8.60 -18.34
N ALA A 140 23.21 9.65 -18.33
CA ALA A 140 22.88 10.95 -17.73
C ALA A 140 21.52 11.53 -18.17
N HIS A 141 21.00 11.09 -19.32
CA HIS A 141 19.62 11.31 -19.76
C HIS A 141 19.11 10.07 -20.51
N PRO A 142 18.30 9.19 -19.90
CA PRO A 142 17.73 8.06 -20.61
C PRO A 142 16.84 8.56 -21.75
N THR A 143 17.00 7.97 -22.93
CA THR A 143 16.14 8.25 -24.08
C THR A 143 15.02 7.22 -24.15
N VAL A 144 13.99 7.50 -24.95
CA VAL A 144 12.93 6.52 -25.23
C VAL A 144 13.53 5.21 -25.76
N ALA A 145 14.58 5.27 -26.60
CA ALA A 145 15.31 4.07 -27.04
C ALA A 145 15.90 3.27 -25.88
N THR A 146 16.61 3.93 -24.94
CA THR A 146 17.19 3.26 -23.76
C THR A 146 16.10 2.58 -22.93
N LEU A 147 14.97 3.25 -22.76
CA LEU A 147 13.85 2.75 -21.96
C LEU A 147 13.17 1.55 -22.63
N VAL A 148 12.94 1.62 -23.95
CA VAL A 148 12.45 0.50 -24.76
C VAL A 148 13.41 -0.69 -24.69
N THR A 149 14.71 -0.47 -24.87
CA THR A 149 15.69 -1.56 -24.83
C THR A 149 15.70 -2.23 -23.45
N ALA A 150 15.71 -1.44 -22.37
CA ALA A 150 15.62 -1.97 -21.01
C ALA A 150 14.32 -2.73 -20.74
N ILE A 151 13.19 -2.28 -21.30
CA ILE A 151 11.93 -3.00 -21.30
C ILE A 151 12.12 -4.37 -21.99
N CYS A 152 12.65 -4.39 -23.21
CA CYS A 152 12.82 -5.62 -23.99
C CYS A 152 13.79 -6.61 -23.32
N ASP A 153 14.94 -6.13 -22.86
CA ASP A 153 15.99 -6.91 -22.19
C ASP A 153 15.54 -7.46 -20.84
N GLY A 154 14.58 -6.79 -20.18
CA GLY A 154 13.93 -7.27 -18.96
C GLY A 154 13.21 -8.63 -19.11
N GLY A 155 13.09 -9.16 -20.33
CA GLY A 155 13.08 -10.60 -20.64
C GLY A 155 11.92 -11.45 -20.11
N ARG A 156 10.97 -10.88 -19.36
CA ARG A 156 9.80 -11.60 -18.83
C ARG A 156 8.55 -10.76 -18.93
N TRP A 157 8.21 -10.33 -20.14
CA TRP A 157 6.84 -9.98 -20.47
C TRP A 157 6.14 -11.30 -20.71
N MET A 158 5.44 -11.80 -19.68
CA MET A 158 4.67 -13.03 -19.79
C MET A 158 3.82 -12.93 -21.05
N SER A 159 4.15 -13.78 -22.03
CA SER A 159 3.25 -14.16 -23.11
C SER A 159 1.89 -14.42 -22.47
N ILE A 160 0.96 -13.49 -22.64
CA ILE A 160 -0.44 -13.81 -22.42
C ILE A 160 -0.76 -14.76 -23.56
N GLU A 161 -1.04 -16.02 -23.23
CA GLU A 161 -1.35 -17.04 -24.23
C GLU A 161 -2.51 -16.56 -25.10
N GLY A 162 -2.25 -16.41 -26.40
CA GLY A 162 -3.30 -16.45 -27.42
C GLY A 162 -3.46 -15.26 -28.36
N ALA A 163 -2.86 -14.09 -28.13
CA ALA A 163 -3.02 -12.94 -29.04
C ALA A 163 -1.76 -12.06 -29.15
N PRO A 164 -1.49 -11.44 -30.33
CA PRO A 164 -0.52 -10.35 -30.41
C PRO A 164 -0.99 -9.23 -29.47
N THR A 165 -0.19 -8.93 -28.46
CA THR A 165 -0.49 -7.85 -27.52
C THR A 165 0.27 -6.62 -27.95
N THR A 166 -0.46 -5.55 -28.23
CA THR A 166 0.15 -4.25 -28.50
C THR A 166 0.10 -3.40 -27.25
N TRP A 167 1.25 -2.84 -26.87
CA TRP A 167 1.39 -2.00 -25.70
C TRP A 167 1.77 -0.59 -26.12
N VAL A 168 1.23 0.41 -25.43
CA VAL A 168 1.67 1.80 -25.60
C VAL A 168 2.36 2.25 -24.32
N LEU A 169 3.61 2.64 -24.49
CA LEU A 169 4.40 3.28 -23.44
C LEU A 169 3.98 4.74 -23.38
N ARG A 170 3.45 5.17 -22.23
CA ARG A 170 3.05 6.56 -21.97
C ARG A 170 3.85 7.16 -20.82
N GLU A 171 4.20 8.43 -20.96
CA GLU A 171 4.72 9.27 -19.87
C GLU A 171 3.54 9.95 -19.15
N GLY A 172 3.34 9.67 -17.86
CA GLY A 172 2.29 10.30 -17.06
C GLY A 172 1.66 9.37 -16.02
N ASP A 173 0.66 9.91 -15.30
CA ASP A 173 -0.10 9.17 -14.28
C ASP A 173 -1.26 8.38 -14.92
N VAL A 174 -1.21 7.06 -14.77
CA VAL A 174 -2.24 6.09 -15.15
C VAL A 174 -3.63 6.54 -14.69
N ARG A 175 -3.75 7.04 -13.45
CA ARG A 175 -5.06 7.35 -12.84
C ARG A 175 -5.82 8.46 -13.55
N ARG A 176 -5.12 9.28 -14.33
CA ARG A 176 -5.74 10.39 -15.07
C ARG A 176 -6.08 10.02 -16.52
N GLY A 177 -5.74 8.80 -16.98
CA GLY A 177 -5.90 8.40 -18.38
C GLY A 177 -5.19 9.34 -19.36
N ARG A 178 -4.18 10.07 -18.88
CA ARG A 178 -3.55 11.21 -19.58
C ARG A 178 -2.05 11.07 -19.44
N GLY A 179 -1.46 10.30 -20.36
CA GLY A 179 -0.03 10.24 -20.55
C GLY A 179 0.35 10.46 -22.01
N ARG A 180 1.47 11.16 -22.24
CA ARG A 180 2.01 11.38 -23.59
C ARG A 180 2.51 10.02 -24.12
N PRO A 181 1.96 9.51 -25.23
CA PRO A 181 2.46 8.27 -25.83
C PRO A 181 3.87 8.49 -26.36
N LEU A 182 4.79 7.59 -26.03
CA LEU A 182 6.21 7.65 -26.40
C LEU A 182 6.57 6.59 -27.45
N ALA A 183 6.05 5.38 -27.29
CA ALA A 183 6.32 4.27 -28.19
C ALA A 183 5.17 3.26 -28.18
N VAL A 184 4.98 2.58 -29.31
CA VAL A 184 4.12 1.40 -29.43
C VAL A 184 5.02 0.18 -29.51
N LEU A 185 4.81 -0.78 -28.63
CA LEU A 185 5.50 -2.07 -28.63
C LEU A 185 4.55 -3.15 -29.13
N VAL A 186 4.89 -3.77 -30.25
CA VAL A 186 4.14 -4.89 -30.83
C VAL A 186 4.88 -6.17 -30.49
N LEU A 187 4.33 -6.94 -29.56
CA LEU A 187 4.88 -8.25 -29.17
C LEU A 187 4.25 -9.33 -30.07
N LEU A 188 5.03 -9.78 -31.05
CA LEU A 188 4.67 -10.90 -31.91
C LEU A 188 5.11 -12.22 -31.27
N ARG A 189 4.22 -13.22 -31.26
CA ARG A 189 4.42 -14.53 -30.60
C ARG A 189 5.72 -15.23 -31.00
N ASP A 190 6.08 -15.14 -32.28
CA ASP A 190 7.14 -15.95 -32.86
C ASP A 190 8.49 -15.23 -32.96
N ARG A 191 8.58 -13.98 -32.44
CA ARG A 191 9.84 -13.23 -32.41
C ARG A 191 10.35 -13.10 -30.99
N GLN A 192 11.63 -13.44 -30.81
CA GLN A 192 12.35 -13.17 -29.55
C GLN A 192 12.53 -11.67 -29.29
N SER A 193 12.37 -10.84 -30.33
CA SER A 193 12.47 -9.39 -30.25
C SER A 193 11.12 -8.75 -30.59
N PRO A 194 10.53 -7.92 -29.71
CA PRO A 194 9.36 -7.11 -30.06
C PRO A 194 9.66 -6.19 -31.24
N ASP A 195 8.68 -6.00 -32.11
CA ASP A 195 8.74 -4.92 -33.09
C ASP A 195 8.34 -3.63 -32.36
N VAL A 196 9.29 -2.71 -32.25
CA VAL A 196 9.06 -1.42 -31.59
C VAL A 196 8.86 -0.36 -32.65
N HIS A 197 7.70 0.29 -32.60
CA HIS A 197 7.38 1.43 -33.42
C HIS A 197 7.47 2.69 -32.53
N PRO A 198 8.59 3.42 -32.56
CA PRO A 198 8.71 4.66 -31.81
C PRO A 198 7.68 5.65 -32.32
N VAL A 199 6.94 6.23 -31.38
CA VAL A 199 5.84 7.14 -31.65
C VAL A 199 6.33 8.59 -31.54
N VAL A 200 7.25 8.83 -30.62
CA VAL A 200 8.05 10.04 -30.49
C VAL A 200 9.47 9.73 -30.96
N ASP A 201 10.23 10.76 -31.32
CA ASP A 201 11.66 10.64 -31.62
C ASP A 201 12.36 9.81 -30.53
N THR A 202 13.04 8.74 -30.95
CA THR A 202 13.78 7.84 -30.06
C THR A 202 14.87 8.53 -29.25
N SER A 203 15.34 9.70 -29.71
CA SER A 203 16.31 10.56 -29.01
C SER A 203 15.66 11.47 -27.97
N PHE A 204 14.32 11.47 -27.87
CA PHE A 204 13.59 12.25 -26.88
C PHE A 204 14.05 11.90 -25.48
N ARG A 205 14.47 12.93 -24.76
CA ARG A 205 14.97 12.82 -23.40
C ARG A 205 13.82 12.69 -22.43
N VAL A 206 13.88 11.65 -21.63
CA VAL A 206 12.88 11.36 -20.62
C VAL A 206 13.20 12.16 -19.34
N ALA A 207 12.18 12.73 -18.70
CA ALA A 207 12.39 13.47 -17.46
C ALA A 207 12.93 12.54 -16.36
N ARG A 208 13.85 13.07 -15.52
CA ARG A 208 14.29 12.38 -14.29
C ARG A 208 13.06 12.18 -13.40
N ASP A 209 12.85 10.93 -12.96
CA ASP A 209 11.71 10.49 -12.14
C ASP A 209 10.33 10.49 -12.83
N GLY A 210 10.30 10.41 -14.16
CA GLY A 210 9.06 10.23 -14.91
C GLY A 210 8.33 8.94 -14.50
N ARG A 211 7.00 9.01 -14.42
CA ARG A 211 6.15 7.82 -14.28
C ARG A 211 5.78 7.35 -15.67
N PHE A 212 6.04 6.08 -15.95
CA PHE A 212 5.70 5.47 -17.22
C PHE A 212 4.71 4.35 -17.01
N HIS A 213 3.80 4.19 -17.94
CA HIS A 213 2.87 3.09 -17.91
C HIS A 213 2.76 2.44 -19.27
N LEU A 214 2.50 1.14 -19.23
CA LEU A 214 2.25 0.33 -20.40
C LEU A 214 0.76 0.02 -20.42
N GLU A 215 0.09 0.64 -21.38
CA GLU A 215 -1.33 0.44 -21.64
C GLU A 215 -1.49 -0.66 -22.70
N HIS A 216 -2.30 -1.67 -22.42
CA HIS A 216 -2.65 -2.69 -23.41
C HIS A 216 -3.72 -2.15 -24.35
N LEU A 217 -3.43 -2.11 -25.66
CA LEU A 217 -4.39 -1.71 -26.68
C LEU A 217 -4.84 -2.90 -27.52
N GLY A 218 -6.13 -2.95 -27.85
CA GLY A 218 -6.63 -3.84 -28.88
C GLY A 218 -6.03 -3.46 -30.25
N ILE A 219 -5.85 -4.43 -31.14
CA ILE A 219 -5.18 -4.22 -32.44
C ILE A 219 -5.80 -3.08 -33.27
N GLN A 220 -7.12 -2.87 -33.17
CA GLN A 220 -7.83 -1.78 -33.85
C GLN A 220 -7.52 -0.39 -33.25
N ASP A 221 -7.22 -0.31 -31.96
CA ASP A 221 -6.88 0.95 -31.27
C ASP A 221 -5.43 1.36 -31.52
N VAL A 222 -4.59 0.42 -31.96
CA VAL A 222 -3.18 0.66 -32.31
C VAL A 222 -3.08 1.61 -33.49
N GLU A 223 -3.77 1.31 -34.60
CA GLU A 223 -3.76 2.13 -35.80
C GLU A 223 -4.29 3.54 -35.48
N ARG A 224 -5.36 3.61 -34.69
CA ARG A 224 -5.93 4.89 -34.24
C ARG A 224 -4.95 5.69 -33.40
N THR A 225 -4.20 5.03 -32.52
CA THR A 225 -3.20 5.68 -31.67
C THR A 225 -2.00 6.15 -32.49
N ILE A 226 -1.50 5.32 -33.43
CA ILE A 226 -0.42 5.69 -34.34
C ILE A 226 -0.84 6.92 -35.18
N GLU A 227 -2.04 6.89 -35.76
CA GLU A 227 -2.55 7.99 -36.57
C GLU A 227 -2.75 9.27 -35.75
N MET A 228 -3.27 9.15 -34.51
CA MET A 228 -3.42 10.28 -33.60
C MET A 228 -2.08 10.94 -33.30
N VAL A 229 -1.04 10.16 -32.97
CA VAL A 229 0.26 10.75 -32.65
C VAL A 229 0.98 11.26 -33.88
N ARG A 230 0.78 10.63 -35.04
CA ARG A 230 1.28 11.16 -36.31
C ARG A 230 0.72 12.56 -36.60
N ARG A 231 -0.52 12.84 -36.20
CA ARG A 231 -1.18 14.15 -36.36
C ARG A 231 -0.74 15.18 -35.31
N ASP A 232 -0.40 14.75 -34.09
CA ASP A 232 0.08 15.62 -33.00
C ASP A 232 1.24 14.95 -32.23
N PRO A 233 2.47 14.97 -32.76
CA PRO A 233 3.64 14.31 -32.16
C PRO A 233 4.05 14.93 -30.81
N ASP A 234 3.64 16.17 -30.58
CA ASP A 234 3.91 16.87 -29.32
C ASP A 234 2.87 16.58 -28.24
N GLY A 235 1.74 15.93 -28.59
CA GLY A 235 0.67 15.60 -27.66
C GLY A 235 0.10 16.83 -26.94
N ARG A 236 0.19 18.02 -27.56
CA ARG A 236 -0.23 19.28 -26.93
C ARG A 236 -1.73 19.46 -26.92
N ARG A 237 -2.46 18.77 -27.81
CA ARG A 237 -3.92 18.73 -27.73
C ARG A 237 -4.34 17.61 -26.78
N PRO A 238 -4.91 17.93 -25.61
CA PRO A 238 -5.55 16.90 -24.80
C PRO A 238 -6.59 16.20 -25.68
N LEU A 239 -6.68 14.88 -25.59
CA LEU A 239 -7.82 14.10 -26.06
C LEU A 239 -9.07 14.74 -25.44
N ARG A 240 -9.69 15.67 -26.16
CA ARG A 240 -11.01 16.16 -25.84
C ARG A 240 -11.89 14.95 -26.09
N GLU A 241 -12.50 14.45 -25.02
CA GLU A 241 -13.51 13.42 -25.10
C GLU A 241 -14.63 13.92 -26.03
N ASP A 242 -14.54 13.59 -27.31
CA ASP A 242 -15.70 13.45 -28.18
C ASP A 242 -16.41 12.13 -27.80
N ARG A 243 -16.77 12.01 -26.51
CA ARG A 243 -17.77 11.09 -25.99
C ARG A 243 -19.04 11.89 -25.75
N GLN A 244 -19.64 12.36 -26.83
CA GLN A 244 -21.06 12.63 -26.90
C GLN A 244 -21.58 12.09 -28.24
N ALA A 245 -21.92 10.80 -28.25
CA ALA A 245 -23.07 10.19 -28.93
C ALA A 245 -23.09 8.70 -28.60
#